data_AF-A0A951GI30-F1
#
_entry.id   AF-A0A951GI30-F1
#
_cell.length_a   1.000
_cell.length_b   1.000
_cell.length_c   1.000
_cell.angle_alpha   90.00
_cell.angle_beta   90.00
_cell.angle_gamma   90.00
#
_symmetry.space_group_name_H-M   'P 1'
#
loop_
_entity.id
_entity.type
_entity.pdbx_description
1 polymer ?
#
loop_
_entity_poly.entity_id
_entity_poly.type
_entity_poly.pdbx_seq_one_letter_code
_entity_poly.pdbx_strand_id
1 'polypeptide(L)'
;MDTFDVNISASRPSEYEVDPYAAIRQALSPAHAALPAHELVAVIGRQPMLVTLHRMLASPEPAQAALAVLLGRAGRRHLPLNGSTIPVSAYLRMLGRLCHEAAQQSEADAGSALSGPVLEWDVPPATQASVVVDPFPTSALSLSLDTSNTKMNSMMAAVAADPAVSGLCAALVDLTGDPATPSYAGFNDNDMIFVGSLDKICAAYAAFELRQRVRDQVLVAVSAGLSTAKSGWETSIIKALEADWKAKLAFHGLPAGFPNLATIFSFSANGDVDFASASPPLTNQQLGEVGTHGRIDVAAHGRPAGKFFDWLRSMLRHSNNFSASLCIRALSFPYINGALAGAGFFDSTHQNGLWLSADYADHDWIPNPPAQPQANRAGRALTARWQQIQGRKLSNAPATAFQVARLMTLLAQDKLFTEVTSNQQFRDPLIRPGGTVSFISDALRDDGRTVSSIMSKIGIGDDDSGHDCAVVERVVKGKTLRYVVVGLGDLEPTNAGLRRLFPRLDDIIMALH
;
A
#
# COMPACT_ATOMS: atom_id res chain seq x y z
N MET A 1 -3.79 -50.33 2.72
CA MET A 1 -5.11 -49.75 2.39
C MET A 1 -5.72 -49.38 3.70
N ASP A 2 -5.40 -48.19 4.22
CA ASP A 2 -5.97 -47.67 5.46
C ASP A 2 -6.52 -46.28 5.15
N THR A 3 -7.83 -46.13 5.36
CA THR A 3 -8.60 -44.91 5.19
C THR A 3 -8.41 -44.04 6.44
N PHE A 4 -7.82 -42.85 6.26
CA PHE A 4 -7.80 -41.80 7.28
C PHE A 4 -9.12 -41.01 7.22
N ASP A 5 -10.00 -41.24 8.19
CA ASP A 5 -11.13 -40.37 8.49
C ASP A 5 -10.63 -39.11 9.20
N VAL A 6 -10.72 -37.97 8.52
CA VAL A 6 -10.47 -36.65 9.11
C VAL A 6 -11.77 -36.16 9.74
N ASN A 7 -11.83 -36.25 11.06
CA ASN A 7 -12.94 -35.75 11.86
C ASN A 7 -12.81 -34.21 11.98
N ILE A 8 -13.53 -33.46 11.13
CA ILE A 8 -13.59 -32.00 11.19
C ILE A 8 -14.47 -31.60 12.37
N SER A 9 -13.84 -31.27 13.49
CA SER A 9 -14.51 -30.61 14.62
C SER A 9 -14.85 -29.18 14.22
N ALA A 10 -16.14 -28.90 13.98
CA ALA A 10 -16.65 -27.54 13.87
C ALA A 10 -16.40 -26.81 15.19
N SER A 11 -15.57 -25.77 15.17
CA SER A 11 -15.33 -24.92 16.33
C SER A 11 -16.65 -24.30 16.78
N ARG A 12 -17.05 -24.56 18.03
CA ARG A 12 -18.19 -23.88 18.65
C ARG A 12 -17.96 -22.36 18.61
N PRO A 13 -18.95 -21.55 18.22
CA PRO A 13 -18.87 -20.10 18.34
C PRO A 13 -18.53 -19.73 19.79
N SER A 14 -17.73 -18.69 19.99
CA SER A 14 -17.40 -18.22 21.35
C SER A 14 -18.71 -17.97 22.10
N GLU A 15 -18.82 -18.44 23.34
CA GLU A 15 -20.04 -18.38 24.18
C GLU A 15 -20.58 -16.95 24.44
N TYR A 16 -19.98 -15.92 23.84
CA TYR A 16 -20.31 -14.51 24.04
C TYR A 16 -20.66 -13.74 22.75
N GLU A 17 -20.77 -14.39 21.59
CA GLU A 17 -21.17 -13.69 20.37
C GLU A 17 -22.68 -13.44 20.35
N VAL A 18 -23.06 -12.24 20.79
CA VAL A 18 -24.45 -11.76 20.81
C VAL A 18 -24.91 -11.54 19.38
N ASP A 19 -25.99 -12.21 18.98
CA ASP A 19 -26.58 -12.07 17.66
C ASP A 19 -27.20 -10.67 17.49
N PRO A 20 -26.65 -9.80 16.61
CA PRO A 20 -27.15 -8.45 16.40
C PRO A 20 -28.56 -8.43 15.78
N TYR A 21 -29.02 -9.54 15.19
CA TYR A 21 -30.31 -9.61 14.49
C TYR A 21 -31.42 -10.28 15.30
N ALA A 22 -31.17 -10.63 16.56
CA ALA A 22 -32.15 -11.34 17.40
C ALA A 22 -33.52 -10.65 17.42
N ALA A 23 -33.56 -9.31 17.47
CA ALA A 23 -34.79 -8.52 17.53
C ALA A 23 -35.62 -8.50 16.22
N ILE A 24 -35.04 -8.90 15.09
CA ILE A 24 -35.73 -8.92 13.80
C ILE A 24 -36.03 -10.35 13.33
N ARG A 25 -35.44 -11.39 13.92
CA ARG A 25 -35.63 -12.79 13.50
C ARG A 25 -37.09 -13.22 13.45
N GLN A 26 -37.92 -12.77 14.39
CA GLN A 26 -39.35 -13.09 14.42
C GLN A 26 -40.14 -12.48 13.24
N ALA A 27 -39.59 -11.45 12.59
CA ALA A 27 -40.17 -10.83 11.41
C ALA A 27 -39.61 -11.39 10.09
N LEU A 28 -38.61 -12.28 10.14
CA LEU A 28 -38.05 -12.95 8.98
C LEU A 28 -38.80 -14.25 8.68
N SER A 29 -38.76 -14.71 7.42
CA SER A 29 -39.26 -16.05 7.09
C SER A 29 -38.50 -17.12 7.89
N PRO A 30 -39.10 -18.29 8.19
CA PRO A 30 -38.44 -19.32 8.98
C PRO A 30 -37.07 -19.76 8.43
N ALA A 31 -36.93 -19.81 7.11
CA ALA A 31 -35.67 -20.13 6.43
C ALA A 31 -34.56 -19.09 6.71
N HIS A 32 -34.92 -17.80 6.72
CA HIS A 32 -33.98 -16.71 7.00
C HIS A 32 -33.71 -16.53 8.49
N ALA A 33 -34.73 -16.73 9.34
CA ALA A 33 -34.63 -16.65 10.79
C ALA A 33 -33.73 -17.74 11.40
N ALA A 34 -33.38 -18.78 10.65
CA ALA A 34 -32.44 -19.83 11.05
C ALA A 34 -30.97 -19.55 10.66
N LEU A 35 -30.71 -18.60 9.76
CA LEU A 35 -29.35 -18.32 9.28
C LEU A 35 -28.49 -17.67 10.36
N PRO A 36 -27.20 -18.01 10.50
CA PRO A 36 -26.29 -17.28 11.38
C PRO A 36 -26.14 -15.83 10.90
N ALA A 37 -25.79 -14.93 11.83
CA ALA A 37 -25.78 -13.48 11.57
C ALA A 37 -24.96 -13.05 10.34
N HIS A 38 -23.84 -13.73 10.06
CA HIS A 38 -23.01 -13.44 8.90
C HIS A 38 -23.63 -13.89 7.56
N GLU A 39 -24.38 -15.00 7.55
CA GLU A 39 -25.09 -15.49 6.35
C GLU A 39 -26.35 -14.65 6.07
N LEU A 40 -26.99 -14.12 7.12
CA LEU A 40 -28.19 -13.30 6.98
C LEU A 40 -27.95 -12.04 6.12
N VAL A 41 -26.78 -11.42 6.28
CA VAL A 41 -26.33 -10.26 5.48
C VAL A 41 -26.08 -10.64 4.03
N ALA A 42 -25.55 -11.84 3.78
CA ALA A 42 -25.28 -12.33 2.44
C ALA A 42 -26.57 -12.63 1.66
N VAL A 43 -27.60 -13.13 2.34
CA VAL A 43 -28.86 -13.59 1.70
C VAL A 43 -29.89 -12.48 1.53
N ILE A 44 -30.09 -11.64 2.55
CA ILE A 44 -31.17 -10.64 2.57
C ILE A 44 -30.66 -9.25 2.15
N GLY A 45 -29.35 -9.13 1.88
CA GLY A 45 -28.68 -7.86 1.66
C GLY A 45 -28.59 -7.04 2.94
N ARG A 46 -28.34 -5.74 2.79
CA ARG A 46 -27.96 -4.85 3.90
C ARG A 46 -29.14 -4.17 4.61
N GLN A 47 -30.38 -4.34 4.14
CA GLN A 47 -31.59 -3.73 4.71
C GLN A 47 -31.87 -4.13 6.18
N PRO A 48 -31.72 -5.40 6.61
CA PRO A 48 -31.91 -5.79 8.00
C PRO A 48 -31.00 -5.01 8.98
N MET A 49 -29.82 -4.58 8.52
CA MET A 49 -28.86 -3.83 9.34
C MET A 49 -29.32 -2.40 9.62
N LEU A 50 -29.87 -1.71 8.61
CA LEU A 50 -30.42 -0.36 8.78
C LEU A 50 -31.58 -0.33 9.77
N VAL A 51 -32.45 -1.36 9.73
CA VAL A 51 -33.57 -1.50 10.67
C VAL A 51 -33.05 -1.76 12.09
N THR A 52 -32.06 -2.66 12.25
CA THR A 52 -31.43 -2.93 13.55
C THR A 52 -30.72 -1.69 14.10
N LEU A 53 -29.94 -0.98 13.28
CA LEU A 53 -29.27 0.26 13.66
C LEU A 53 -30.29 1.31 14.11
N HIS A 54 -31.35 1.52 13.32
CA HIS A 54 -32.40 2.48 13.66
C HIS A 54 -33.06 2.15 15.02
N ARG A 55 -33.38 0.87 15.26
CA ARG A 55 -33.93 0.42 16.55
C ARG A 55 -32.95 0.62 17.71
N MET A 56 -31.66 0.32 17.51
CA MET A 56 -30.62 0.54 18.52
C MET A 56 -30.40 2.02 18.83
N LEU A 57 -30.50 2.90 17.83
CA LEU A 57 -30.39 4.35 18.02
C LEU A 57 -31.62 4.95 18.70
N ALA A 58 -32.80 4.35 18.49
CA ALA A 58 -34.06 4.77 19.11
C ALA A 58 -34.24 4.24 20.56
N SER A 59 -33.40 3.32 21.01
CA SER A 59 -33.48 2.73 22.34
C SER A 59 -32.74 3.60 23.38
N PRO A 60 -32.96 3.44 24.70
CA PRO A 60 -32.27 4.24 25.71
C PRO A 60 -30.79 3.84 25.93
N GLU A 61 -30.37 2.68 25.41
CA GLU A 61 -29.04 2.11 25.61
C GLU A 61 -27.87 2.96 25.08
N PRO A 62 -27.94 3.70 23.95
CA PRO A 62 -26.86 4.60 23.53
C PRO A 62 -26.58 5.69 24.57
N ALA A 63 -27.63 6.31 25.11
CA ALA A 63 -27.51 7.35 26.14
C ALA A 63 -26.93 6.77 27.44
N GLN A 64 -27.36 5.56 27.82
CA GLN A 64 -26.83 4.86 28.98
C GLN A 64 -25.36 4.42 28.79
N ALA A 65 -24.98 3.98 27.58
CA ALA A 65 -23.60 3.67 27.21
C ALA A 65 -22.71 4.91 27.30
N ALA A 66 -23.16 6.04 26.74
CA ALA A 66 -22.44 7.31 26.79
C ALA A 66 -22.25 7.78 28.23
N LEU A 67 -23.30 7.73 29.06
CA LEU A 67 -23.21 8.07 30.48
C LEU A 67 -22.27 7.12 31.24
N ALA A 68 -22.30 5.82 30.95
CA ALA A 68 -21.40 4.84 31.55
C ALA A 68 -19.93 5.11 31.22
N VAL A 69 -19.63 5.49 29.98
CA VAL A 69 -18.27 5.88 29.57
C VAL A 69 -17.83 7.16 30.28
N LEU A 70 -18.70 8.18 30.34
CA LEU A 70 -18.41 9.46 31.01
C LEU A 70 -18.16 9.31 32.52
N LEU A 71 -18.90 8.41 33.18
CA LEU A 71 -18.74 8.14 34.62
C LEU A 71 -17.55 7.21 34.94
N GLY A 72 -16.84 6.71 33.93
CA GLY A 72 -15.65 5.87 34.09
C GLY A 72 -15.90 4.66 35.00
N ARG A 73 -15.11 4.51 36.08
CA ARG A 73 -15.24 3.38 37.01
C ARG A 73 -16.54 3.37 37.82
N ALA A 74 -17.23 4.51 37.92
CA ALA A 74 -18.51 4.66 38.60
C ALA A 74 -19.71 4.38 37.68
N GLY A 75 -19.49 4.21 36.38
CA GLY A 75 -20.52 3.90 35.39
C GLY A 75 -20.96 2.43 35.40
N ARG A 76 -22.15 2.16 34.85
CA ARG A 76 -22.62 0.79 34.60
C ARG A 76 -21.69 0.11 33.60
N ARG A 77 -21.24 -1.11 33.90
CA ARG A 77 -20.38 -1.88 32.98
C ARG A 77 -21.15 -2.72 31.97
N HIS A 78 -22.46 -2.88 32.19
CA HIS A 78 -23.33 -3.69 31.36
C HIS A 78 -24.63 -2.97 31.04
N LEU A 79 -25.22 -3.29 29.88
CA LEU A 79 -26.48 -2.76 29.40
C LEU A 79 -27.43 -3.91 29.08
N PRO A 80 -28.73 -3.78 29.40
CA PRO A 80 -29.72 -4.69 28.88
C PRO A 80 -29.90 -4.45 27.38
N LEU A 81 -29.84 -5.50 26.56
CA LEU A 81 -30.17 -5.45 25.15
C LEU A 81 -30.94 -6.73 24.78
N ASN A 82 -32.17 -6.57 24.30
CA ASN A 82 -33.04 -7.68 23.87
C ASN A 82 -33.16 -8.81 24.92
N GLY A 83 -33.30 -8.45 26.20
CA GLY A 83 -33.42 -9.42 27.30
C GLY A 83 -32.11 -10.03 27.78
N SER A 84 -30.97 -9.69 27.16
CA SER A 84 -29.63 -10.13 27.59
C SER A 84 -28.85 -8.98 28.21
N THR A 85 -27.98 -9.26 29.19
CA THR A 85 -27.09 -8.26 29.79
C THR A 85 -25.72 -8.32 29.09
N ILE A 86 -25.33 -7.26 28.39
CA ILE A 86 -24.09 -7.24 27.60
C ILE A 86 -23.11 -6.17 28.09
N PRO A 87 -21.79 -6.37 28.01
CA PRO A 87 -20.82 -5.34 28.37
C PRO A 87 -20.97 -4.08 27.50
N VAL A 88 -20.80 -2.89 28.09
CA VAL A 88 -20.85 -1.60 27.36
C VAL A 88 -19.89 -1.59 26.17
N SER A 89 -18.70 -2.18 26.32
CA SER A 89 -17.72 -2.29 25.23
C SER A 89 -18.22 -3.16 24.07
N ALA A 90 -18.96 -4.23 24.35
CA ALA A 90 -19.54 -5.09 23.32
C ALA A 90 -20.67 -4.36 22.57
N TYR A 91 -21.52 -3.62 23.31
CA TYR A 91 -22.56 -2.77 22.73
C TYR A 91 -21.98 -1.69 21.80
N LEU A 92 -20.95 -0.96 22.24
CA LEU A 92 -20.33 0.10 21.43
C LEU A 92 -19.65 -0.44 20.16
N ARG A 93 -18.99 -1.60 20.24
CA ARG A 93 -18.41 -2.26 19.04
C ARG A 93 -19.50 -2.64 18.03
N MET A 94 -20.61 -3.20 18.51
CA MET A 94 -21.74 -3.57 17.67
C MET A 94 -22.40 -2.35 17.03
N LEU A 95 -22.60 -1.27 17.79
CA LEU A 95 -23.13 0.00 17.26
C LEU A 95 -22.18 0.59 16.20
N GLY A 96 -20.87 0.62 16.48
CA GLY A 96 -19.87 1.11 15.53
C GLY A 96 -19.85 0.31 14.22
N ARG A 97 -19.94 -1.02 14.31
CA ARG A 97 -20.05 -1.90 13.14
C ARG A 97 -21.30 -1.59 12.31
N LEU A 98 -22.47 -1.51 12.94
CA LEU A 98 -23.73 -1.22 12.25
C LEU A 98 -23.72 0.16 11.59
N CYS A 99 -23.17 1.18 12.25
CA CYS A 99 -23.00 2.52 11.66
C CYS A 99 -22.09 2.49 10.42
N HIS A 100 -20.97 1.77 10.48
CA HIS A 100 -20.04 1.65 9.34
C HIS A 100 -20.70 0.94 8.15
N GLU A 101 -21.39 -0.17 8.41
CA GLU A 101 -22.10 -0.94 7.39
C GLU A 101 -23.26 -0.13 6.75
N ALA A 102 -23.98 0.67 7.55
CA ALA A 102 -25.02 1.59 7.08
C ALA A 102 -24.46 2.71 6.19
N ALA A 103 -23.30 3.29 6.55
CA ALA A 103 -22.63 4.30 5.75
C ALA A 103 -22.23 3.75 4.38
N GLN A 104 -21.59 2.58 4.33
CA GLN A 104 -21.24 1.93 3.06
C GLN A 104 -22.46 1.67 2.16
N GLN A 105 -23.60 1.29 2.75
CA GLN A 105 -24.84 1.08 1.98
C GLN A 105 -25.37 2.40 1.42
N SER A 106 -25.39 3.47 2.22
CA SER A 106 -25.82 4.80 1.76
C SER A 106 -24.93 5.32 0.62
N GLU A 107 -23.62 5.04 0.67
CA GLU A 107 -22.68 5.39 -0.40
C GLU A 107 -22.96 4.58 -1.69
N ALA A 108 -23.25 3.28 -1.56
CA ALA A 108 -23.62 2.43 -2.70
C ALA A 108 -24.95 2.86 -3.35
N ASP A 109 -25.95 3.21 -2.53
CA ASP A 109 -27.25 3.67 -3.00
C ASP A 109 -27.17 5.07 -3.65
N ALA A 110 -26.33 5.97 -3.10
CA ALA A 110 -26.05 7.27 -3.71
C ALA A 110 -25.36 7.12 -5.08
N GLY A 111 -24.48 6.13 -5.25
CA GLY A 111 -23.89 5.78 -6.55
C GLY A 111 -24.93 5.26 -7.56
N SER A 112 -25.94 4.53 -7.08
CA SER A 112 -27.01 3.99 -7.93
C SER A 112 -28.06 5.04 -8.32
N ALA A 113 -28.40 5.97 -7.41
CA ALA A 113 -29.40 7.02 -7.63
C ALA A 113 -28.96 8.12 -8.62
N LEU A 114 -27.66 8.23 -8.91
CA LEU A 114 -27.14 9.06 -10.00
C LEU A 114 -27.36 8.45 -11.39
N SER A 115 -27.98 7.27 -11.46
CA SER A 115 -28.44 6.60 -12.69
C SER A 115 -29.91 6.95 -12.99
N GLY A 116 -30.28 8.22 -12.90
CA GLY A 116 -31.56 8.69 -13.49
C GLY A 116 -31.58 8.42 -15.00
N PRO A 117 -32.75 8.43 -15.67
CA PRO A 117 -32.82 8.30 -17.12
C PRO A 117 -31.91 9.35 -17.73
N VAL A 118 -30.79 8.89 -18.29
CA VAL A 118 -29.87 9.72 -19.04
C VAL A 118 -30.72 10.30 -20.15
N LEU A 119 -30.92 11.62 -20.14
CA LEU A 119 -31.34 12.34 -21.34
C LEU A 119 -30.34 11.91 -22.41
N GLU A 120 -30.81 11.05 -23.30
CA GLU A 120 -30.06 10.47 -24.39
C GLU A 120 -29.74 11.64 -25.32
N TRP A 121 -28.58 12.25 -25.10
CA TRP A 121 -28.06 13.25 -26.02
C TRP A 121 -27.71 12.48 -27.29
N ASP A 122 -28.45 12.75 -28.37
CA ASP A 122 -28.12 12.35 -29.74
C ASP A 122 -26.72 12.87 -30.08
N VAL A 123 -25.71 12.11 -29.69
CA VAL A 123 -24.35 12.24 -30.20
C VAL A 123 -24.36 11.45 -31.50
N PRO A 124 -24.08 12.08 -32.66
CA PRO A 124 -23.98 11.37 -33.93
C PRO A 124 -23.01 10.20 -33.78
N PRO A 125 -23.27 9.04 -34.42
CA PRO A 125 -22.39 7.89 -34.33
C PRO A 125 -21.08 8.21 -35.07
N ALA A 126 -20.13 8.81 -34.35
CA ALA A 126 -18.74 8.82 -34.76
C ALA A 126 -18.20 7.42 -34.47
N THR A 127 -18.23 6.57 -35.49
CA THR A 127 -17.53 5.28 -35.58
C THR A 127 -16.00 5.48 -35.61
N GLN A 128 -15.46 6.29 -34.71
CA GLN A 128 -14.03 6.31 -34.44
C GLN A 128 -13.75 5.35 -33.30
N ALA A 129 -12.96 4.32 -33.59
CA ALA A 129 -12.41 3.45 -32.55
C ALA A 129 -11.66 4.35 -31.55
N SER A 130 -12.25 4.57 -30.37
CA SER A 130 -11.61 5.34 -29.31
C SER A 130 -10.36 4.59 -28.89
N VAL A 131 -9.18 5.14 -29.22
CA VAL A 131 -7.93 4.61 -28.71
C VAL A 131 -7.90 4.88 -27.21
N VAL A 132 -7.96 3.82 -26.41
CA VAL A 132 -7.80 3.90 -24.95
C VAL A 132 -6.36 3.52 -24.62
N VAL A 133 -5.69 4.37 -23.84
CA VAL A 133 -4.33 4.14 -23.36
C VAL A 133 -4.30 2.89 -22.50
N ASP A 134 -3.28 2.03 -22.64
CA ASP A 134 -3.15 0.83 -21.82
C ASP A 134 -2.98 1.19 -20.32
N PRO A 135 -3.60 0.47 -19.36
CA PRO A 135 -3.44 0.76 -17.93
C PRO A 135 -2.01 0.62 -17.42
N PHE A 136 -1.16 -0.14 -18.13
CA PHE A 136 0.19 -0.48 -17.69
C PHE A 136 1.26 -0.02 -18.69
N PRO A 137 2.52 0.07 -18.25
CA PRO A 137 3.64 0.10 -19.17
C PRO A 137 3.63 -1.12 -20.09
N THR A 138 3.71 -0.84 -21.40
CA THR A 138 3.76 -1.87 -22.45
C THR A 138 5.16 -2.45 -22.63
N SER A 139 6.17 -1.87 -21.96
CA SER A 139 7.54 -2.33 -21.96
C SER A 139 8.21 -2.03 -20.61
N ALA A 140 9.13 -2.92 -20.21
CA ALA A 140 9.92 -2.71 -19.03
C ALA A 140 10.78 -1.45 -19.15
N LEU A 141 10.92 -0.70 -18.05
CA LEU A 141 11.77 0.49 -18.02
C LEU A 141 13.23 0.10 -18.30
N SER A 142 13.87 0.75 -19.27
CA SER A 142 15.24 0.41 -19.62
C SER A 142 16.23 0.95 -18.57
N LEU A 143 17.03 0.05 -18.00
CA LEU A 143 18.18 0.41 -17.16
C LEU A 143 19.34 -0.52 -17.52
N SER A 144 20.43 0.05 -18.00
CA SER A 144 21.67 -0.69 -18.21
C SER A 144 22.56 -0.55 -16.97
N LEU A 145 22.93 -1.67 -16.36
CA LEU A 145 23.87 -1.74 -15.24
C LEU A 145 25.14 -2.45 -15.70
N ASP A 146 26.31 -1.88 -15.40
CA ASP A 146 27.59 -2.52 -15.65
C ASP A 146 27.88 -3.52 -14.52
N THR A 147 27.68 -4.80 -14.79
CA THR A 147 28.00 -5.90 -13.87
C THR A 147 29.42 -6.45 -14.07
N SER A 148 30.21 -5.86 -14.97
CA SER A 148 31.54 -6.35 -15.33
C SER A 148 32.69 -5.70 -14.53
N ASN A 149 32.39 -4.70 -13.69
CA ASN A 149 33.38 -4.03 -12.84
C ASN A 149 34.01 -5.02 -11.83
N THR A 150 35.16 -5.58 -12.18
CA THR A 150 35.85 -6.62 -11.40
C THR A 150 36.26 -6.14 -10.02
N LYS A 151 36.69 -4.88 -9.88
CA LYS A 151 37.07 -4.30 -8.59
C LYS A 151 35.88 -4.21 -7.63
N MET A 152 34.76 -3.65 -8.10
CA MET A 152 33.53 -3.56 -7.32
C MET A 152 33.02 -4.96 -6.93
N ASN A 153 33.01 -5.89 -7.88
CA ASN A 153 32.58 -7.27 -7.66
C ASN A 153 33.46 -8.02 -6.63
N SER A 154 34.79 -7.88 -6.71
CA SER A 154 35.70 -8.50 -5.74
C SER A 154 35.50 -7.95 -4.33
N MET A 155 35.28 -6.65 -4.18
CA MET A 155 35.01 -6.06 -2.86
C MET A 155 33.64 -6.46 -2.32
N MET A 156 32.62 -6.51 -3.17
CA MET A 156 31.29 -7.00 -2.78
C MET A 156 31.35 -8.46 -2.33
N ALA A 157 32.12 -9.30 -3.02
CA ALA A 157 32.33 -10.69 -2.62
C ALA A 157 33.01 -10.80 -1.25
N ALA A 158 33.95 -9.90 -0.93
CA ALA A 158 34.57 -9.85 0.40
C ALA A 158 33.58 -9.45 1.50
N VAL A 159 32.65 -8.52 1.22
CA VAL A 159 31.55 -8.19 2.15
C VAL A 159 30.62 -9.38 2.33
N ALA A 160 30.24 -10.06 1.23
CA ALA A 160 29.37 -11.23 1.26
C ALA A 160 29.97 -12.43 2.01
N ALA A 161 31.30 -12.52 2.09
CA ALA A 161 32.02 -13.55 2.83
C ALA A 161 32.12 -13.26 4.34
N ASP A 162 31.81 -12.04 4.80
CA ASP A 162 31.88 -11.70 6.22
C ASP A 162 30.67 -12.28 6.98
N PRO A 163 30.88 -13.18 7.96
CA PRO A 163 29.79 -13.82 8.70
C PRO A 163 28.86 -12.85 9.43
N ALA A 164 29.32 -11.64 9.74
CA ALA A 164 28.54 -10.63 10.45
C ALA A 164 27.48 -9.94 9.57
N VAL A 165 27.53 -10.12 8.24
CA VAL A 165 26.57 -9.54 7.29
C VAL A 165 26.15 -10.49 6.15
N SER A 166 26.80 -11.64 5.98
CA SER A 166 26.53 -12.61 4.91
C SER A 166 25.11 -13.19 4.91
N GLY A 167 24.42 -13.10 6.05
CA GLY A 167 23.00 -13.48 6.19
C GLY A 167 22.02 -12.49 5.53
N LEU A 168 22.44 -11.26 5.26
CA LEU A 168 21.60 -10.19 4.70
C LEU A 168 21.46 -10.32 3.17
N CYS A 169 20.62 -9.46 2.58
CA CYS A 169 20.62 -9.20 1.14
C CYS A 169 21.11 -7.77 0.89
N ALA A 170 21.98 -7.58 -0.10
CA ALA A 170 22.52 -6.26 -0.41
C ALA A 170 22.65 -6.01 -1.91
N ALA A 171 22.47 -4.75 -2.30
CA ALA A 171 22.72 -4.25 -3.64
C ALA A 171 23.36 -2.86 -3.57
N LEU A 172 24.29 -2.57 -4.48
CA LEU A 172 25.03 -1.31 -4.57
C LEU A 172 25.15 -0.89 -6.04
N VAL A 173 24.85 0.37 -6.33
CA VAL A 173 24.99 0.98 -7.66
C VAL A 173 25.82 2.26 -7.52
N ASP A 174 26.94 2.35 -8.21
CA ASP A 174 27.77 3.55 -8.22
C ASP A 174 27.25 4.55 -9.27
N LEU A 175 26.74 5.69 -8.80
CA LEU A 175 26.21 6.79 -9.61
C LEU A 175 27.16 7.99 -9.64
N THR A 176 28.40 7.83 -9.20
CA THR A 176 29.35 8.94 -9.12
C THR A 176 29.71 9.43 -10.53
N GLY A 177 29.53 10.73 -10.77
CA GLY A 177 29.66 11.32 -12.11
C GLY A 177 28.45 11.09 -13.01
N ASP A 178 27.35 10.54 -12.48
CA ASP A 178 26.08 10.26 -13.16
C ASP A 178 26.23 9.45 -14.46
N PRO A 179 26.87 8.26 -14.41
CA PRO A 179 27.13 7.47 -15.59
C PRO A 179 25.83 6.93 -16.20
N ALA A 180 25.73 6.92 -17.53
CA ALA A 180 24.58 6.35 -18.23
C ALA A 180 24.41 4.84 -17.97
N THR A 181 25.51 4.15 -17.67
CA THR A 181 25.58 2.71 -17.34
C THR A 181 26.38 2.56 -16.03
N PRO A 182 25.74 2.77 -14.87
CA PRO A 182 26.43 2.71 -13.58
C PRO A 182 26.88 1.28 -13.25
N SER A 183 28.02 1.17 -12.55
CA SER A 183 28.49 -0.13 -12.06
C SER A 183 27.56 -0.67 -10.97
N TYR A 184 27.32 -1.98 -10.98
CA TYR A 184 26.44 -2.67 -10.05
C TYR A 184 27.15 -3.89 -9.44
N ALA A 185 26.93 -4.10 -8.14
CA ALA A 185 27.24 -5.36 -7.46
C ALA A 185 26.18 -5.64 -6.38
N GLY A 186 25.98 -6.92 -6.06
CA GLY A 186 25.08 -7.36 -4.99
C GLY A 186 25.41 -8.76 -4.49
N PHE A 187 24.85 -9.14 -3.34
CA PHE A 187 24.87 -10.51 -2.82
C PHE A 187 23.54 -10.86 -2.18
N ASN A 188 23.10 -12.12 -2.40
CA ASN A 188 21.74 -12.57 -2.10
C ASN A 188 20.66 -11.57 -2.61
N ASP A 189 20.98 -10.82 -3.65
CA ASP A 189 20.25 -9.64 -4.10
C ASP A 189 18.95 -9.98 -4.83
N ASN A 190 18.83 -11.23 -5.27
CA ASN A 190 17.66 -11.82 -5.91
C ASN A 190 16.77 -12.60 -4.95
N ASP A 191 17.10 -12.63 -3.66
CA ASP A 191 16.26 -13.30 -2.68
C ASP A 191 14.96 -12.54 -2.43
N MET A 192 13.82 -13.22 -2.61
CA MET A 192 12.52 -12.75 -2.15
C MET A 192 12.43 -12.82 -0.63
N ILE A 193 12.26 -11.67 0.00
CA ILE A 193 12.15 -11.47 1.45
C ILE A 193 10.99 -10.51 1.73
N PHE A 194 10.26 -10.70 2.84
CA PHE A 194 9.32 -9.69 3.31
C PHE A 194 10.06 -8.43 3.78
N VAL A 195 9.62 -7.24 3.32
CA VAL A 195 10.34 -5.97 3.58
C VAL A 195 9.52 -4.91 4.34
N GLY A 196 8.38 -5.31 4.91
CA GLY A 196 7.51 -4.43 5.70
C GLY A 196 7.17 -3.12 5.01
N SER A 197 7.43 -1.99 5.67
CA SER A 197 7.11 -0.65 5.16
C SER A 197 7.97 -0.16 3.99
N LEU A 198 9.05 -0.85 3.62
CA LEU A 198 9.85 -0.47 2.45
C LEU A 198 9.00 -0.56 1.19
N ASP A 199 8.10 -1.55 1.13
CA ASP A 199 7.26 -1.85 -0.03
C ASP A 199 6.21 -0.77 -0.35
N LYS A 200 6.06 0.25 0.50
CA LYS A 200 5.26 1.45 0.20
C LYS A 200 5.77 2.20 -1.06
N ILE A 201 7.03 2.00 -1.47
CA ILE A 201 7.54 2.52 -2.75
C ILE A 201 6.79 1.94 -3.96
N CYS A 202 6.21 0.75 -3.84
CA CYS A 202 5.42 0.11 -4.88
C CYS A 202 4.11 0.87 -5.13
N ALA A 203 3.40 1.22 -4.06
CA ALA A 203 2.19 2.04 -4.14
C ALA A 203 2.49 3.44 -4.69
N ALA A 204 3.62 4.03 -4.30
CA ALA A 204 4.03 5.32 -4.85
C ALA A 204 4.32 5.22 -6.35
N TYR A 205 5.06 4.20 -6.78
CA TYR A 205 5.35 4.02 -8.21
C TYR A 205 4.07 3.88 -9.02
N ALA A 206 3.15 3.01 -8.57
CA ALA A 206 1.87 2.83 -9.21
C ALA A 206 1.04 4.13 -9.26
N ALA A 207 1.07 4.97 -8.22
CA ALA A 207 0.35 6.24 -8.22
C ALA A 207 0.82 7.20 -9.32
N PHE A 208 2.13 7.38 -9.45
CA PHE A 208 2.70 8.27 -10.47
C PHE A 208 2.56 7.70 -11.88
N GLU A 209 2.70 6.39 -12.04
CA GLU A 209 2.40 5.71 -13.30
C GLU A 209 0.94 5.90 -13.72
N LEU A 210 -0.01 5.74 -12.79
CA LEU A 210 -1.43 5.97 -13.05
C LEU A 210 -1.70 7.41 -13.48
N ARG A 211 -1.05 8.39 -12.85
CA ARG A 211 -1.18 9.80 -13.24
C ARG A 211 -0.75 10.00 -14.69
N GLN A 212 0.37 9.41 -15.10
CA GLN A 212 0.83 9.47 -16.48
C GLN A 212 -0.20 8.86 -17.44
N ARG A 213 -0.70 7.65 -17.15
CA ARG A 213 -1.72 6.98 -18.00
C ARG A 213 -3.00 7.77 -18.15
N VAL A 214 -3.50 8.36 -17.06
CA VAL A 214 -4.71 9.19 -17.11
C VAL A 214 -4.45 10.48 -17.89
N ARG A 215 -3.31 11.14 -17.72
CA ARG A 215 -2.93 12.32 -18.53
C ARG A 215 -2.86 11.98 -20.01
N ASP A 216 -2.21 10.89 -20.36
CA ASP A 216 -2.11 10.42 -21.74
C ASP A 216 -3.51 10.14 -22.33
N GLN A 217 -4.42 9.54 -21.55
CA GLN A 217 -5.79 9.33 -21.98
C GLN A 217 -6.52 10.65 -22.25
N VAL A 218 -6.36 11.66 -21.38
CA VAL A 218 -6.97 12.97 -21.60
C VAL A 218 -6.42 13.61 -22.87
N LEU A 219 -5.11 13.55 -23.10
CA LEU A 219 -4.49 14.08 -24.32
C LEU A 219 -5.03 13.40 -25.59
N VAL A 220 -5.15 12.06 -25.58
CA VAL A 220 -5.73 11.30 -26.69
C VAL A 220 -7.19 11.69 -26.92
N ALA A 221 -7.98 11.82 -25.86
CA ALA A 221 -9.40 12.19 -25.97
C ALA A 221 -9.59 13.62 -26.49
N VAL A 222 -8.79 14.59 -26.01
CA VAL A 222 -8.80 15.97 -26.50
C VAL A 222 -8.40 16.02 -27.97
N SER A 223 -7.38 15.26 -28.37
CA SER A 223 -6.97 15.15 -29.77
C SER A 223 -8.05 14.53 -30.66
N ALA A 224 -8.91 13.69 -30.08
CA ALA A 224 -10.10 13.12 -30.73
C ALA A 224 -11.35 14.02 -30.65
N GLY A 225 -11.22 15.27 -30.14
CA GLY A 225 -12.30 16.26 -30.12
C GLY A 225 -13.08 16.38 -28.80
N LEU A 226 -12.63 15.75 -27.71
CA LEU A 226 -13.20 16.01 -26.38
C LEU A 226 -12.96 17.47 -25.97
N SER A 227 -14.02 18.16 -25.57
CA SER A 227 -13.92 19.52 -25.01
C SER A 227 -13.87 19.48 -23.47
N THR A 228 -12.77 19.95 -22.90
CA THR A 228 -12.56 20.09 -21.44
C THR A 228 -13.28 21.30 -20.85
N ALA A 229 -13.78 22.21 -21.68
CA ALA A 229 -14.63 23.31 -21.26
C ALA A 229 -16.06 22.85 -20.88
N LYS A 230 -16.47 21.64 -21.27
CA LYS A 230 -17.79 21.09 -20.94
C LYS A 230 -17.77 20.49 -19.54
N SER A 231 -18.71 20.92 -18.69
CA SER A 231 -18.87 20.33 -17.34
C SER A 231 -19.07 18.81 -17.41
N GLY A 232 -18.35 18.06 -16.57
CA GLY A 232 -18.46 16.60 -16.46
C GLY A 232 -17.63 15.81 -17.47
N TRP A 233 -16.75 16.45 -18.24
CA TRP A 233 -15.87 15.76 -19.20
C TRP A 233 -14.99 14.70 -18.53
N GLU A 234 -14.59 14.93 -17.28
CA GLU A 234 -13.81 14.01 -16.46
C GLU A 234 -14.56 12.70 -16.20
N THR A 235 -15.89 12.76 -16.04
CA THR A 235 -16.73 11.56 -15.88
C THR A 235 -16.71 10.72 -17.15
N SER A 236 -16.68 11.35 -18.33
CA SER A 236 -16.56 10.63 -19.60
C SER A 236 -15.22 9.91 -19.73
N ILE A 237 -14.11 10.54 -19.31
CA ILE A 237 -12.79 9.92 -19.27
C ILE A 237 -12.78 8.72 -18.31
N ILE A 238 -13.26 8.90 -17.07
CA ILE A 238 -13.27 7.85 -16.06
C ILE A 238 -14.08 6.64 -16.54
N LYS A 239 -15.27 6.86 -17.12
CA LYS A 239 -16.10 5.77 -17.67
C LYS A 239 -15.43 5.03 -18.83
N ALA A 240 -14.76 5.75 -19.72
CA ALA A 240 -14.03 5.14 -20.84
C ALA A 240 -12.87 4.27 -20.35
N LEU A 241 -12.10 4.77 -19.38
CA LEU A 241 -11.02 4.02 -18.74
C LEU A 241 -11.55 2.78 -18.01
N GLU A 242 -12.63 2.91 -17.23
CA GLU A 242 -13.22 1.78 -16.52
C GLU A 242 -13.71 0.69 -17.48
N ALA A 243 -14.35 1.08 -18.59
CA ALA A 243 -14.85 0.13 -19.57
C ALA A 243 -13.72 -0.69 -20.23
N ASP A 244 -12.59 -0.06 -20.59
CA ASP A 244 -11.48 -0.73 -21.28
C ASP A 244 -10.56 -1.50 -20.32
N TRP A 245 -10.23 -0.90 -19.18
CA TRP A 245 -9.19 -1.43 -18.29
C TRP A 245 -9.69 -2.56 -17.40
N LYS A 246 -10.99 -2.64 -17.10
CA LYS A 246 -11.53 -3.61 -16.14
C LYS A 246 -11.15 -5.06 -16.45
N ALA A 247 -11.14 -5.44 -17.73
CA ALA A 247 -10.71 -6.78 -18.14
C ALA A 247 -9.19 -6.98 -18.01
N LYS A 248 -8.39 -5.94 -18.25
CA LYS A 248 -6.92 -5.96 -18.17
C LYS A 248 -6.42 -5.99 -16.72
N LEU A 249 -7.22 -5.50 -15.77
CA LEU A 249 -6.94 -5.53 -14.34
C LEU A 249 -7.31 -6.86 -13.66
N ALA A 250 -7.77 -7.87 -14.41
CA ALA A 250 -8.09 -9.17 -13.86
C ALA A 250 -6.82 -10.02 -13.66
N PHE A 251 -6.56 -10.44 -12.43
CA PHE A 251 -5.51 -11.41 -12.11
C PHE A 251 -6.12 -12.77 -11.85
N HIS A 252 -5.56 -13.82 -12.45
CA HIS A 252 -6.09 -15.17 -12.30
C HIS A 252 -6.10 -15.61 -10.83
N GLY A 253 -7.28 -15.93 -10.31
CA GLY A 253 -7.48 -16.41 -8.94
C GLY A 253 -7.44 -15.34 -7.83
N LEU A 254 -7.33 -14.06 -8.18
CA LEU A 254 -7.34 -12.94 -7.23
C LEU A 254 -8.57 -12.04 -7.44
N PRO A 255 -9.10 -11.38 -6.39
CA PRO A 255 -10.23 -10.47 -6.54
C PRO A 255 -9.95 -9.34 -7.55
N ALA A 256 -10.96 -8.98 -8.35
CA ALA A 256 -10.86 -7.83 -9.24
C ALA A 256 -10.86 -6.51 -8.44
N GLY A 257 -10.44 -5.43 -9.09
CA GLY A 257 -10.42 -4.09 -8.52
C GLY A 257 -10.15 -3.04 -9.59
N PHE A 258 -10.50 -1.80 -9.31
CA PHE A 258 -10.27 -0.66 -10.20
C PHE A 258 -9.82 0.55 -9.36
N PRO A 259 -8.88 1.38 -9.85
CA PRO A 259 -8.48 2.59 -9.16
C PRO A 259 -9.66 3.57 -8.98
N ASN A 260 -9.85 4.12 -7.79
CA ASN A 260 -10.82 5.19 -7.54
C ASN A 260 -10.29 6.53 -8.05
N LEU A 261 -10.38 6.76 -9.36
CA LEU A 261 -9.80 7.92 -10.04
C LEU A 261 -10.32 9.26 -9.48
N ALA A 262 -11.58 9.33 -9.04
CA ALA A 262 -12.16 10.54 -8.43
C ALA A 262 -11.56 10.86 -7.05
N THR A 263 -11.08 9.85 -6.32
CA THR A 263 -10.34 10.04 -5.06
C THR A 263 -8.89 10.44 -5.31
N ILE A 264 -8.28 9.85 -6.35
CA ILE A 264 -6.84 10.00 -6.64
C ILE A 264 -6.55 11.36 -7.29
N PHE A 265 -7.40 11.82 -8.21
CA PHE A 265 -7.09 12.94 -9.09
C PHE A 265 -8.06 14.11 -8.96
N SER A 266 -7.54 15.30 -9.21
CA SER A 266 -8.29 16.50 -9.57
C SER A 266 -8.10 16.79 -11.06
N PHE A 267 -9.20 17.13 -11.73
CA PHE A 267 -9.24 17.49 -13.14
C PHE A 267 -9.48 19.01 -13.26
N SER A 268 -8.66 19.71 -14.04
CA SER A 268 -8.81 21.15 -14.30
C SER A 268 -9.70 21.41 -15.51
N ALA A 269 -10.29 22.60 -15.63
CA ALA A 269 -11.03 23.01 -16.83
C ALA A 269 -10.16 23.04 -18.11
N ASN A 270 -8.83 23.06 -17.97
CA ASN A 270 -7.89 23.05 -19.09
C ASN A 270 -7.51 21.62 -19.54
N GLY A 271 -8.04 20.59 -18.87
CA GLY A 271 -7.66 19.20 -19.13
C GLY A 271 -6.47 18.71 -18.32
N ASP A 272 -5.97 19.49 -17.35
CA ASP A 272 -4.89 19.03 -16.50
C ASP A 272 -5.40 17.98 -15.53
N VAL A 273 -4.61 16.95 -15.31
CA VAL A 273 -4.86 15.93 -14.29
C VAL A 273 -3.72 15.99 -13.30
N ASP A 274 -4.01 16.18 -12.02
CA ASP A 274 -3.01 16.08 -10.96
C ASP A 274 -3.59 15.36 -9.75
N PHE A 275 -2.73 14.94 -8.82
CA PHE A 275 -3.22 14.31 -7.60
C PHE A 275 -4.11 15.25 -6.82
N ALA A 276 -5.22 14.71 -6.32
CA ALA A 276 -6.09 15.41 -5.39
C ALA A 276 -5.28 15.77 -4.14
N SER A 277 -5.24 17.07 -3.82
CA SER A 277 -4.53 17.64 -2.67
C SER A 277 -5.44 18.57 -1.87
N ALA A 278 -5.11 18.78 -0.60
CA ALA A 278 -5.73 19.80 0.23
C ALA A 278 -5.51 21.21 -0.36
N SER A 279 -6.46 22.11 -0.12
CA SER A 279 -6.34 23.54 -0.45
C SER A 279 -6.65 24.36 0.80
N PRO A 280 -5.67 25.05 1.41
CA PRO A 280 -4.25 25.06 1.03
C PRO A 280 -3.55 23.69 1.23
N PRO A 281 -2.40 23.43 0.55
CA PRO A 281 -1.64 22.18 0.73
C PRO A 281 -1.16 21.99 2.16
N LEU A 282 -1.14 20.74 2.65
CA LEU A 282 -0.61 20.43 3.98
C LEU A 282 0.92 20.56 4.01
N THR A 283 1.42 21.19 5.07
CA THR A 283 2.86 21.27 5.36
C THR A 283 3.41 19.93 5.83
N ASN A 284 4.72 19.72 5.72
CA ASN A 284 5.37 18.51 6.24
C ASN A 284 5.16 18.34 7.75
N GLN A 285 5.07 19.45 8.51
CA GLN A 285 4.78 19.42 9.93
C GLN A 285 3.37 18.86 10.20
N GLN A 286 2.36 19.36 9.49
CA GLN A 286 0.98 18.87 9.61
C GLN A 286 0.84 17.40 9.21
N LEU A 287 1.60 16.96 8.20
CA LEU A 287 1.64 15.53 7.85
C LEU A 287 2.27 14.67 8.95
N GLY A 288 3.22 15.22 9.71
CA GLY A 288 3.92 14.54 10.80
C GLY A 288 3.11 14.42 12.10
N GLU A 289 2.12 15.28 12.31
CA GLU A 289 1.27 15.29 13.52
C GLU A 289 0.43 14.00 13.68
N VAL A 290 0.22 13.24 12.59
CA VAL A 290 -0.57 11.99 12.60
C VAL A 290 0.24 10.79 13.15
N GLY A 291 1.51 10.97 13.50
CA GLY A 291 2.35 9.93 14.09
C GLY A 291 2.77 8.84 13.08
N THR A 292 3.94 8.27 13.31
CA THR A 292 4.61 7.35 12.36
C THR A 292 4.22 5.87 12.53
N HIS A 293 3.77 5.44 13.72
CA HIS A 293 3.86 4.01 14.08
C HIS A 293 2.79 3.45 15.04
N GLY A 294 1.81 4.23 15.49
CA GLY A 294 0.83 3.61 16.37
C GLY A 294 -0.18 2.79 15.56
N ARG A 295 -0.46 1.57 16.04
CA ARG A 295 -1.84 1.07 16.20
C ARG A 295 -2.66 2.10 17.00
N ILE A 296 -2.69 3.34 16.54
CA ILE A 296 -3.47 4.36 17.18
C ILE A 296 -4.87 4.02 16.78
N ASP A 297 -5.62 3.62 17.78
CA ASP A 297 -7.04 3.40 17.73
C ASP A 297 -7.66 4.42 16.75
N VAL A 298 -8.18 3.93 15.63
CA VAL A 298 -8.81 4.80 14.61
C VAL A 298 -9.93 5.62 15.26
N ALA A 299 -10.51 5.08 16.34
CA ALA A 299 -11.49 5.77 17.16
C ALA A 299 -10.95 7.02 17.88
N ALA A 300 -9.64 7.09 18.17
CA ALA A 300 -9.03 8.18 18.92
C ALA A 300 -8.45 9.31 18.06
N HIS A 301 -7.98 9.04 16.84
CA HIS A 301 -7.29 10.04 16.01
C HIS A 301 -7.92 10.30 14.63
N GLY A 302 -8.98 9.57 14.28
CA GLY A 302 -9.70 9.81 13.03
C GLY A 302 -8.89 9.49 11.78
N ARG A 303 -9.50 9.73 10.62
CA ARG A 303 -8.87 9.56 9.31
C ARG A 303 -7.75 10.61 9.13
N PRO A 304 -6.58 10.24 8.57
CA PRO A 304 -5.54 11.21 8.22
C PRO A 304 -6.12 12.38 7.40
N ALA A 305 -5.79 13.60 7.78
CA ALA A 305 -6.23 14.81 7.08
C ALA A 305 -5.70 14.84 5.63
N GLY A 306 -6.31 15.71 4.81
CA GLY A 306 -5.91 15.94 3.43
C GLY A 306 -6.54 14.97 2.43
N LYS A 307 -5.95 14.92 1.23
CA LYS A 307 -6.40 14.09 0.11
C LYS A 307 -5.30 13.12 -0.32
N PHE A 308 -5.48 12.47 -1.47
CA PHE A 308 -4.58 11.43 -1.96
C PHE A 308 -3.10 11.84 -1.99
N PHE A 309 -2.75 13.02 -2.48
CA PHE A 309 -1.35 13.45 -2.52
C PHE A 309 -0.77 13.67 -1.12
N ASP A 310 -1.57 14.17 -0.19
CA ASP A 310 -1.16 14.35 1.20
C ASP A 310 -0.92 13.00 1.87
N TRP A 311 -1.79 12.01 1.62
CA TRP A 311 -1.61 10.64 2.08
C TRP A 311 -0.37 9.99 1.46
N LEU A 312 -0.11 10.20 0.17
CA LEU A 312 1.07 9.69 -0.51
C LEU A 312 2.37 10.24 0.10
N ARG A 313 2.40 11.56 0.36
CA ARG A 313 3.53 12.23 1.03
C ARG A 313 3.72 11.70 2.46
N SER A 314 2.65 11.55 3.24
CA SER A 314 2.69 11.01 4.60
C SER A 314 3.16 9.56 4.64
N MET A 315 2.65 8.72 3.73
CA MET A 315 3.04 7.31 3.56
C MET A 315 4.54 7.18 3.32
N LEU A 316 5.13 8.02 2.46
CA LEU A 316 6.56 7.95 2.15
C LEU A 316 7.44 8.57 3.24
N ARG A 317 7.10 9.79 3.68
CA ARG A 317 7.92 10.58 4.63
C ARG A 317 7.88 10.05 6.06
N HIS A 318 6.69 9.70 6.53
CA HIS A 318 6.42 9.30 7.91
C HIS A 318 6.17 7.80 8.04
N SER A 319 6.23 7.06 6.92
CA SER A 319 5.89 5.63 6.88
C SER A 319 4.49 5.31 7.43
N ASN A 320 3.56 6.28 7.38
CA ASN A 320 2.25 6.18 8.01
C ASN A 320 1.39 5.08 7.37
N ASN A 321 1.02 4.07 8.15
CA ASN A 321 0.27 2.90 7.69
C ASN A 321 -1.17 3.23 7.26
N PHE A 322 -1.85 4.17 7.92
CA PHE A 322 -3.21 4.57 7.53
C PHE A 322 -3.22 5.32 6.21
N SER A 323 -2.29 6.25 6.02
CA SER A 323 -2.11 6.92 4.73
C SER A 323 -1.75 5.91 3.63
N ALA A 324 -0.92 4.91 3.93
CA ALA A 324 -0.63 3.81 3.01
C ALA A 324 -1.88 3.03 2.62
N SER A 325 -2.69 2.62 3.60
CA SER A 325 -3.96 1.93 3.36
C SER A 325 -4.88 2.73 2.45
N LEU A 326 -5.07 4.02 2.73
CA LEU A 326 -5.89 4.91 1.90
C LEU A 326 -5.36 4.98 0.46
N CYS A 327 -4.05 5.13 0.28
CA CYS A 327 -3.44 5.17 -1.05
C CYS A 327 -3.62 3.83 -1.79
N ILE A 328 -3.25 2.72 -1.16
CA ILE A 328 -3.26 1.38 -1.75
C ILE A 328 -4.69 0.97 -2.15
N ARG A 329 -5.67 1.24 -1.28
CA ARG A 329 -7.08 0.95 -1.58
C ARG A 329 -7.65 1.83 -2.67
N ALA A 330 -7.26 3.10 -2.72
CA ALA A 330 -7.65 3.99 -3.82
C ALA A 330 -7.04 3.51 -5.14
N LEU A 331 -5.78 3.07 -5.16
CA LEU A 331 -5.13 2.53 -6.36
C LEU A 331 -5.67 1.16 -6.78
N SER A 332 -6.08 0.33 -5.82
CA SER A 332 -6.38 -1.10 -5.94
C SER A 332 -5.13 -1.98 -6.16
N PHE A 333 -5.13 -3.16 -5.53
CA PHE A 333 -4.03 -4.13 -5.67
C PHE A 333 -3.78 -4.62 -7.10
N PRO A 334 -4.81 -4.91 -7.94
CA PRO A 334 -4.56 -5.33 -9.31
C PRO A 334 -3.81 -4.29 -10.13
N TYR A 335 -4.17 -3.00 -9.97
CA TYR A 335 -3.48 -1.94 -10.67
C TYR A 335 -2.02 -1.84 -10.25
N ILE A 336 -1.74 -1.84 -8.94
CA ILE A 336 -0.37 -1.75 -8.40
C ILE A 336 0.51 -2.85 -9.00
N ASN A 337 0.07 -4.11 -8.91
CA ASN A 337 0.90 -5.23 -9.37
C ASN A 337 1.00 -5.32 -10.89
N GLY A 338 -0.02 -4.88 -11.63
CA GLY A 338 0.05 -4.79 -13.09
C GLY A 338 1.02 -3.69 -13.55
N ALA A 339 1.04 -2.54 -12.88
CA ALA A 339 2.00 -1.47 -13.15
C ALA A 339 3.45 -1.91 -12.85
N LEU A 340 3.68 -2.61 -11.73
CA LEU A 340 4.99 -3.18 -11.38
C LEU A 340 5.46 -4.21 -12.40
N ALA A 341 4.57 -5.10 -12.84
CA ALA A 341 4.87 -6.10 -13.87
C ALA A 341 5.18 -5.45 -15.22
N GLY A 342 4.36 -4.50 -15.66
CA GLY A 342 4.55 -3.77 -16.92
C GLY A 342 5.91 -3.06 -17.00
N ALA A 343 6.36 -2.46 -15.89
CA ALA A 343 7.67 -1.81 -15.83
C ALA A 343 8.86 -2.76 -15.56
N GLY A 344 8.60 -4.05 -15.38
CA GLY A 344 9.63 -5.06 -15.12
C GLY A 344 10.19 -5.03 -13.69
N PHE A 345 9.49 -4.42 -12.74
CA PHE A 345 9.82 -4.50 -11.31
C PHE A 345 9.34 -5.79 -10.66
N PHE A 346 8.34 -6.44 -11.27
CA PHE A 346 7.88 -7.78 -10.92
C PHE A 346 7.96 -8.69 -12.14
N ASP A 347 8.71 -9.77 -12.03
CA ASP A 347 8.72 -10.83 -13.03
C ASP A 347 7.54 -11.76 -12.79
N SER A 348 6.50 -11.64 -13.61
CA SER A 348 5.31 -12.49 -13.53
C SER A 348 5.55 -13.93 -13.96
N THR A 349 6.65 -14.23 -14.66
CA THR A 349 7.02 -15.61 -15.02
C THR A 349 7.64 -16.32 -13.84
N HIS A 350 8.62 -15.68 -13.21
CA HIS A 350 9.37 -16.25 -12.08
C HIS A 350 8.79 -15.90 -10.70
N GLN A 351 7.75 -15.06 -10.67
CA GLN A 351 7.09 -14.61 -9.45
C GLN A 351 8.04 -13.90 -8.47
N ASN A 352 8.95 -13.09 -9.02
CA ASN A 352 10.09 -12.51 -8.31
C ASN A 352 10.17 -10.98 -8.50
N GLY A 353 10.59 -10.24 -7.48
CA GLY A 353 10.71 -8.78 -7.51
C GLY A 353 9.80 -8.07 -6.52
N LEU A 354 9.31 -6.88 -6.87
CA LEU A 354 8.43 -6.06 -6.01
C LEU A 354 6.97 -6.54 -6.10
N TRP A 355 6.31 -6.79 -4.97
CA TRP A 355 4.91 -7.22 -4.94
C TRP A 355 4.17 -6.67 -3.73
N LEU A 356 2.96 -6.13 -3.93
CA LEU A 356 2.16 -5.53 -2.86
C LEU A 356 0.70 -6.02 -2.88
N SER A 357 0.30 -6.75 -1.84
CA SER A 357 -1.05 -7.30 -1.66
C SER A 357 -1.62 -7.15 -0.24
N ALA A 358 -1.08 -6.23 0.55
CA ALA A 358 -1.60 -5.78 1.84
C ALA A 358 -1.63 -4.24 1.93
N ASP A 359 -2.48 -3.69 2.78
CA ASP A 359 -2.67 -2.24 2.90
C ASP A 359 -2.14 -1.61 4.21
N TYR A 360 -1.53 -2.40 5.09
CA TYR A 360 -1.01 -2.00 6.41
C TYR A 360 -2.07 -1.59 7.45
N ALA A 361 -3.36 -1.80 7.18
CA ALA A 361 -4.47 -1.57 8.10
C ALA A 361 -5.37 -2.81 8.22
N ASP A 362 -4.75 -3.99 8.22
CA ASP A 362 -5.39 -5.31 8.31
C ASP A 362 -6.31 -5.66 7.12
N HIS A 363 -6.17 -4.99 5.97
CA HIS A 363 -6.82 -5.41 4.72
C HIS A 363 -5.79 -6.00 3.74
N ASP A 364 -5.99 -7.27 3.44
CA ASP A 364 -5.27 -7.99 2.40
C ASP A 364 -6.13 -8.09 1.13
N TRP A 365 -5.48 -8.25 -0.02
CA TRP A 365 -6.19 -8.43 -1.30
C TRP A 365 -7.14 -9.62 -1.24
N ILE A 366 -6.71 -10.74 -0.65
CA ILE A 366 -7.61 -11.81 -0.21
C ILE A 366 -7.83 -11.64 1.29
N PRO A 367 -9.06 -11.36 1.76
CA PRO A 367 -9.33 -11.21 3.17
C PRO A 367 -8.88 -12.43 3.98
N ASN A 368 -8.18 -12.19 5.08
CA ASN A 368 -7.82 -13.25 6.02
C ASN A 368 -9.08 -13.72 6.76
N PRO A 369 -9.33 -15.03 6.85
CA PRO A 369 -10.37 -15.53 7.76
C PRO A 369 -9.99 -15.17 9.21
N PRO A 370 -10.96 -14.81 10.08
CA PRO A 370 -10.69 -14.36 11.45
C PRO A 370 -9.89 -15.34 12.33
N ALA A 371 -9.83 -16.61 11.92
CA ALA A 371 -9.34 -17.72 12.74
C ALA A 371 -8.09 -18.43 12.16
N GLN A 372 -7.42 -17.91 11.12
CA GLN A 372 -6.30 -18.63 10.51
C GLN A 372 -4.97 -17.86 10.49
N PRO A 373 -3.84 -18.57 10.71
CA PRO A 373 -2.48 -18.08 10.43
C PRO A 373 -2.17 -17.98 8.92
N GLN A 374 -3.18 -18.00 8.04
CA GLN A 374 -3.03 -17.81 6.58
C GLN A 374 -2.94 -16.31 6.22
N ALA A 375 -2.14 -15.54 6.95
CA ALA A 375 -1.72 -14.23 6.45
C ALA A 375 -1.02 -14.42 5.09
N ASN A 376 -1.17 -13.46 4.18
CA ASN A 376 -0.47 -13.43 2.89
C ASN A 376 -0.98 -14.35 1.78
N ARG A 377 -2.27 -14.67 1.71
CA ARG A 377 -2.85 -15.54 0.66
C ARG A 377 -2.68 -15.00 -0.77
N ALA A 378 -2.68 -13.68 -0.93
CA ALA A 378 -2.42 -13.02 -2.22
C ALA A 378 -0.92 -12.72 -2.43
N GLY A 379 -0.09 -13.13 -1.47
CA GLY A 379 1.34 -12.87 -1.45
C GLY A 379 2.14 -13.74 -2.42
N ARG A 380 3.45 -13.46 -2.47
CA ARG A 380 4.43 -14.25 -3.24
C ARG A 380 5.32 -15.06 -2.33
N ALA A 381 5.80 -16.17 -2.87
CA ALA A 381 6.69 -17.07 -2.15
C ALA A 381 7.99 -16.36 -1.82
N LEU A 382 8.40 -16.45 -0.55
CA LEU A 382 9.76 -16.08 -0.18
C LEU A 382 10.73 -17.12 -0.73
N THR A 383 12.00 -16.77 -0.91
CA THR A 383 13.02 -17.78 -1.21
C THR A 383 13.18 -18.75 -0.04
N ALA A 384 13.58 -19.99 -0.30
CA ALA A 384 13.62 -21.06 0.71
C ALA A 384 14.37 -20.66 2.00
N ARG A 385 15.47 -19.92 1.84
CA ARG A 385 16.23 -19.33 2.96
C ARG A 385 15.35 -18.44 3.84
N TRP A 386 14.66 -17.47 3.24
CA TRP A 386 13.80 -16.53 3.97
C TRP A 386 12.50 -17.15 4.46
N GLN A 387 12.00 -18.21 3.82
CA GLN A 387 10.88 -18.98 4.37
C GLN A 387 11.22 -19.58 5.73
N GLN A 388 12.43 -20.13 5.86
CA GLN A 388 12.92 -20.69 7.11
C GLN A 388 13.19 -19.59 8.14
N ILE A 389 13.87 -18.52 7.73
CA ILE A 389 14.28 -17.43 8.63
C ILE A 389 13.07 -16.64 9.17
N GLN A 390 12.13 -16.22 8.31
CA GLN A 390 10.95 -15.42 8.71
C GLN A 390 9.75 -16.27 9.13
N GLY A 391 9.90 -17.60 9.13
CA GLY A 391 8.84 -18.55 9.53
C GLY A 391 7.56 -18.46 8.67
N ARG A 392 7.65 -17.94 7.43
CA ARG A 392 6.49 -17.73 6.56
C ARG A 392 6.78 -18.13 5.12
N LYS A 393 5.81 -18.78 4.47
CA LYS A 393 5.97 -19.23 3.07
C LYS A 393 5.70 -18.12 2.07
N LEU A 394 4.66 -17.33 2.32
CA LEU A 394 4.19 -16.24 1.47
C LEU A 394 4.31 -14.91 2.22
N SER A 395 4.47 -13.83 1.47
CA SER A 395 4.40 -12.47 1.99
C SER A 395 3.57 -11.58 1.06
N ASN A 396 2.78 -10.67 1.63
CA ASN A 396 2.05 -9.65 0.89
C ASN A 396 2.89 -8.42 0.53
N ALA A 397 4.09 -8.29 1.09
CA ALA A 397 5.02 -7.21 0.78
C ALA A 397 6.46 -7.72 0.60
N PRO A 398 6.71 -8.68 -0.32
CA PRO A 398 8.06 -9.13 -0.60
C PRO A 398 8.75 -8.28 -1.65
N ALA A 399 10.07 -8.22 -1.55
CA ALA A 399 10.94 -7.57 -2.51
C ALA A 399 12.27 -8.32 -2.66
N THR A 400 13.02 -7.98 -3.70
CA THR A 400 14.45 -8.32 -3.84
C THR A 400 15.29 -7.07 -3.75
N ALA A 401 16.53 -7.17 -3.25
CA ALA A 401 17.43 -6.02 -3.18
C ALA A 401 17.75 -5.47 -4.58
N PHE A 402 17.85 -6.35 -5.59
CA PHE A 402 18.07 -5.97 -6.98
C PHE A 402 16.95 -5.07 -7.53
N GLN A 403 15.67 -5.45 -7.36
CA GLN A 403 14.57 -4.65 -7.90
C GLN A 403 14.37 -3.33 -7.14
N VAL A 404 14.63 -3.31 -5.83
CA VAL A 404 14.67 -2.06 -5.05
C VAL A 404 15.79 -1.15 -5.56
N ALA A 405 17.00 -1.68 -5.78
CA ALA A 405 18.13 -0.91 -6.30
C ALA A 405 17.84 -0.37 -7.71
N ARG A 406 17.23 -1.19 -8.58
CA ARG A 406 16.82 -0.77 -9.93
C ARG A 406 15.81 0.39 -9.90
N LEU A 407 14.77 0.31 -9.07
CA LEU A 407 13.79 1.39 -8.90
C LEU A 407 14.47 2.68 -8.40
N MET A 408 15.29 2.58 -7.36
CA MET A 408 15.98 3.74 -6.78
C MET A 408 17.00 4.35 -7.76
N THR A 409 17.63 3.53 -8.61
CA THR A 409 18.54 3.99 -9.67
C THR A 409 17.80 4.78 -10.75
N LEU A 410 16.67 4.25 -11.24
CA LEU A 410 15.84 4.96 -12.20
C LEU A 410 15.34 6.30 -11.64
N LEU A 411 14.95 6.33 -10.37
CA LEU A 411 14.55 7.55 -9.67
C LEU A 411 15.70 8.56 -9.52
N ALA A 412 16.91 8.08 -9.20
CA ALA A 412 18.10 8.91 -9.08
C ALA A 412 18.53 9.54 -10.41
N GLN A 413 18.29 8.84 -11.53
CA GLN A 413 18.62 9.28 -12.89
C GLN A 413 17.49 10.05 -13.58
N ASP A 414 16.39 10.35 -12.89
CA ASP A 414 15.19 10.98 -13.49
C ASP A 414 14.60 10.18 -14.67
N LYS A 415 14.72 8.86 -14.62
CA LYS A 415 14.24 7.91 -15.64
C LYS A 415 13.08 7.04 -15.18
N LEU A 416 12.60 7.20 -13.94
CA LEU A 416 11.48 6.40 -13.44
C LEU A 416 10.16 6.78 -14.13
N PHE A 417 9.99 8.07 -14.41
CA PHE A 417 8.85 8.61 -15.16
C PHE A 417 9.33 9.53 -16.28
N THR A 418 8.54 9.64 -17.35
CA THR A 418 8.82 10.57 -18.46
C THR A 418 8.82 12.03 -18.01
N GLU A 419 7.95 12.38 -17.05
CA GLU A 419 7.83 13.73 -16.54
C GLU A 419 8.81 13.99 -15.38
N VAL A 420 9.64 15.02 -15.51
CA VAL A 420 10.64 15.39 -14.48
C VAL A 420 9.99 15.73 -13.15
N THR A 421 8.84 16.43 -13.16
CA THR A 421 8.12 16.79 -11.93
C THR A 421 7.56 15.56 -11.21
N SER A 422 7.19 14.49 -11.93
CA SER A 422 6.82 13.19 -11.32
C SER A 422 7.98 12.57 -10.56
N ASN A 423 9.18 12.56 -11.14
CA ASN A 423 10.38 12.11 -10.44
C ASN A 423 10.64 12.97 -9.19
N GLN A 424 10.62 14.29 -9.32
CA GLN A 424 10.81 15.22 -8.18
C GLN A 424 9.80 14.97 -7.05
N GLN A 425 8.50 14.94 -7.36
CA GLN A 425 7.45 14.73 -6.38
C GLN A 425 7.49 13.34 -5.73
N PHE A 426 8.03 12.32 -6.41
CA PHE A 426 8.31 11.02 -5.79
C PHE A 426 9.50 11.12 -4.81
N ARG A 427 10.57 11.84 -5.18
CA ARG A 427 11.78 12.00 -4.38
C ARG A 427 11.57 12.86 -3.14
N ASP A 428 10.82 13.95 -3.25
CA ASP A 428 10.74 14.99 -2.20
C ASP A 428 10.29 14.44 -0.82
N PRO A 429 9.32 13.52 -0.71
CA PRO A 429 8.95 12.93 0.58
C PRO A 429 10.03 12.00 1.15
N LEU A 430 10.89 11.44 0.30
CA LEU A 430 11.99 10.55 0.68
C LEU A 430 13.25 11.31 1.12
N ILE A 431 13.40 12.59 0.72
CA ILE A 431 14.46 13.49 1.18
C ILE A 431 14.12 14.04 2.57
N ARG A 432 15.03 13.84 3.54
CA ARG A 432 14.74 14.03 4.97
C ARG A 432 15.45 15.22 5.63
N PRO A 433 14.71 16.33 5.83
CA PRO A 433 14.78 17.08 7.08
C PRO A 433 13.58 16.67 7.96
N GLY A 434 13.82 16.05 9.13
CA GLY A 434 12.78 15.77 10.14
C GLY A 434 11.77 14.65 9.84
N GLY A 435 12.08 13.68 8.98
CA GLY A 435 11.26 12.48 8.73
C GLY A 435 11.61 11.30 9.65
N THR A 436 11.15 10.08 9.31
CA THR A 436 11.56 8.83 10.01
C THR A 436 13.11 8.68 10.04
N VAL A 437 13.68 7.77 10.82
CA VAL A 437 15.12 7.46 10.82
C VAL A 437 15.56 6.64 9.61
N SER A 438 16.80 6.79 9.14
CA SER A 438 17.41 5.97 8.08
C SER A 438 18.56 5.18 8.68
N PHE A 439 18.48 3.85 8.62
CA PHE A 439 19.52 2.96 9.12
C PHE A 439 20.84 3.18 8.37
N ILE A 440 20.78 3.55 7.08
CA ILE A 440 21.96 3.93 6.28
C ILE A 440 22.61 5.19 6.84
N SER A 441 21.83 6.26 7.03
CA SER A 441 22.38 7.52 7.56
C SER A 441 22.94 7.37 8.97
N ASP A 442 22.26 6.59 9.82
CA ASP A 442 22.71 6.35 11.19
C ASP A 442 23.99 5.52 11.21
N ALA A 443 24.07 4.45 10.41
CA ALA A 443 25.27 3.60 10.32
C ALA A 443 26.49 4.39 9.83
N LEU A 444 26.33 5.21 8.79
CA LEU A 444 27.42 6.04 8.27
C LEU A 444 27.88 7.09 9.30
N ARG A 445 26.93 7.77 9.95
CA ARG A 445 27.25 8.77 10.99
C ARG A 445 27.99 8.14 12.16
N ASP A 446 27.52 6.98 12.62
CA ASP A 446 28.09 6.28 13.77
C ASP A 446 29.51 5.74 13.45
N ASP A 447 29.82 5.51 12.17
CA ASP A 447 31.18 5.23 11.67
C ASP A 447 32.00 6.50 11.36
N GLY A 448 31.53 7.69 11.78
CA GLY A 448 32.25 8.95 11.60
C GLY A 448 32.19 9.52 10.17
N ARG A 449 31.26 9.06 9.32
CA ARG A 449 31.11 9.50 7.93
C ARG A 449 30.02 10.56 7.80
N THR A 450 30.34 11.68 7.16
CA THR A 450 29.36 12.73 6.85
C THR A 450 28.57 12.37 5.59
N VAL A 451 27.25 12.52 5.66
CA VAL A 451 26.32 12.40 4.53
C VAL A 451 25.87 13.80 4.12
N SER A 452 26.03 14.14 2.85
CA SER A 452 25.66 15.45 2.30
C SER A 452 24.18 15.53 1.98
N SER A 453 23.64 14.48 1.36
CA SER A 453 22.20 14.32 1.14
C SER A 453 21.83 12.84 1.20
N ILE A 454 20.60 12.55 1.63
CA ILE A 454 20.07 11.20 1.61
C ILE A 454 18.58 11.21 1.27
N MET A 455 18.22 10.34 0.34
CA MET A 455 16.86 10.01 -0.01
C MET A 455 16.62 8.54 0.33
N SER A 456 15.80 8.23 1.34
CA SER A 456 15.70 6.85 1.84
C SER A 456 14.30 6.39 2.23
N LYS A 457 14.09 5.07 2.18
CA LYS A 457 12.90 4.40 2.69
C LYS A 457 13.27 3.17 3.51
N ILE A 458 12.88 3.20 4.79
CA ILE A 458 13.03 2.05 5.68
C ILE A 458 11.84 1.09 5.57
N GLY A 459 12.09 -0.17 5.92
CA GLY A 459 11.10 -1.18 6.27
C GLY A 459 11.42 -1.74 7.64
N ILE A 460 10.39 -1.94 8.45
CA ILE A 460 10.45 -2.76 9.66
C ILE A 460 9.33 -3.79 9.51
N GLY A 461 9.68 -5.07 9.56
CA GLY A 461 8.74 -6.17 9.49
C GLY A 461 7.97 -6.36 10.80
N ASP A 462 6.87 -7.11 10.73
CA ASP A 462 6.18 -7.63 11.93
C ASP A 462 6.95 -8.77 12.62
N ASP A 463 8.05 -9.23 12.01
CA ASP A 463 9.08 -10.11 12.56
C ASP A 463 10.31 -9.35 13.09
N ASP A 464 10.16 -8.03 13.30
CA ASP A 464 11.21 -7.09 13.70
C ASP A 464 12.40 -6.99 12.72
N SER A 465 12.30 -7.56 11.51
CA SER A 465 13.36 -7.45 10.51
C SER A 465 13.52 -6.02 9.98
N GLY A 466 14.76 -5.56 9.92
CA GLY A 466 15.18 -4.26 9.41
C GLY A 466 15.50 -4.27 7.93
N HIS A 467 15.05 -3.22 7.23
CA HIS A 467 15.34 -2.96 5.83
C HIS A 467 15.57 -1.46 5.61
N ASP A 468 16.50 -1.10 4.72
CA ASP A 468 16.64 0.28 4.24
C ASP A 468 17.13 0.29 2.79
N CYS A 469 16.70 1.31 2.05
CA CYS A 469 17.25 1.65 0.75
C CYS A 469 17.44 3.17 0.67
N ALA A 470 18.50 3.61 -0.01
CA ALA A 470 18.73 5.02 -0.22
C ALA A 470 19.48 5.34 -1.51
N VAL A 471 19.28 6.56 -1.99
CA VAL A 471 20.30 7.30 -2.75
C VAL A 471 21.08 8.14 -1.76
N VAL A 472 22.40 7.96 -1.73
CA VAL A 472 23.30 8.65 -0.81
C VAL A 472 24.22 9.55 -1.61
N GLU A 473 24.41 10.79 -1.14
CA GLU A 473 25.42 11.71 -1.65
C GLU A 473 26.36 12.13 -0.52
N ARG A 474 27.66 12.13 -0.83
CA ARG A 474 28.72 12.50 0.11
C ARG A 474 29.77 13.33 -0.60
N VAL A 475 30.30 14.35 0.06
CA VAL A 475 31.49 15.07 -0.42
C VAL A 475 32.71 14.55 0.32
N VAL A 476 33.62 13.90 -0.40
CA VAL A 476 34.86 13.34 0.17
C VAL A 476 36.05 13.87 -0.60
N LYS A 477 36.95 14.59 0.10
CA LYS A 477 38.13 15.25 -0.50
C LYS A 477 37.79 16.12 -1.72
N GLY A 478 36.64 16.81 -1.68
CA GLY A 478 36.16 17.69 -2.75
C GLY A 478 35.44 16.96 -3.91
N LYS A 479 35.35 15.63 -3.88
CA LYS A 479 34.61 14.84 -4.87
C LYS A 479 33.22 14.49 -4.32
N THR A 480 32.18 14.72 -5.11
CA THR A 480 30.83 14.24 -4.79
C THR A 480 30.72 12.78 -5.20
N LEU A 481 30.57 11.90 -4.23
CA LEU A 481 30.20 10.50 -4.40
C LEU A 481 28.67 10.42 -4.38
N ARG A 482 28.09 9.65 -5.29
CA ARG A 482 26.65 9.44 -5.38
C ARG A 482 26.39 7.97 -5.67
N TYR A 483 25.52 7.31 -4.92
CA TYR A 483 25.29 5.88 -5.09
C TYR A 483 23.92 5.45 -4.55
N VAL A 484 23.38 4.36 -5.09
CA VAL A 484 22.22 3.66 -4.51
C VAL A 484 22.72 2.50 -3.67
N VAL A 485 22.17 2.35 -2.48
CA VAL A 485 22.47 1.23 -1.58
C VAL A 485 21.18 0.64 -1.01
N VAL A 486 21.13 -0.69 -0.93
CA VAL A 486 20.01 -1.45 -0.37
C VAL A 486 20.55 -2.50 0.59
N GLY A 487 19.94 -2.61 1.78
CA GLY A 487 20.20 -3.67 2.74
C GLY A 487 18.88 -4.21 3.30
N LEU A 488 18.66 -5.53 3.20
CA LEU A 488 17.42 -6.18 3.62
C LEU A 488 17.69 -7.33 4.59
N GLY A 489 16.79 -7.51 5.55
CA GLY A 489 16.63 -8.76 6.29
C GLY A 489 17.42 -8.85 7.58
N ASP A 490 17.66 -7.72 8.23
CA ASP A 490 18.39 -7.71 9.49
C ASP A 490 17.48 -8.03 10.67
N LEU A 491 17.65 -9.21 11.24
CA LEU A 491 16.89 -9.67 12.41
C LEU A 491 17.60 -9.34 13.74
N GLU A 492 18.77 -8.70 13.71
CA GLU A 492 19.48 -8.37 14.93
C GLU A 492 18.82 -7.17 15.63
N PRO A 493 18.81 -7.16 16.98
CA PRO A 493 18.35 -6.01 17.74
C PRO A 493 19.02 -4.73 17.28
N THR A 494 18.25 -3.63 17.23
CA THR A 494 18.74 -2.30 16.82
C THR A 494 19.26 -2.20 15.37
N ASN A 495 18.98 -3.21 14.55
CA ASN A 495 19.49 -3.33 13.17
C ASN A 495 21.03 -3.34 13.13
N ALA A 496 21.64 -4.14 14.02
CA ALA A 496 23.09 -4.21 14.16
C ALA A 496 23.78 -4.79 12.90
N GLY A 497 23.14 -5.68 12.15
CA GLY A 497 23.64 -6.19 10.87
C GLY A 497 23.72 -5.10 9.81
N LEU A 498 22.67 -4.30 9.63
CA LEU A 498 22.64 -3.16 8.72
C LEU A 498 23.68 -2.11 9.10
N ARG A 499 23.84 -1.85 10.41
CA ARG A 499 24.86 -0.94 10.94
C ARG A 499 26.28 -1.36 10.57
N ARG A 500 26.56 -2.65 10.47
CA ARG A 500 27.85 -3.18 9.99
C ARG A 500 27.95 -3.22 8.46
N LEU A 501 26.83 -3.45 7.76
CA LEU A 501 26.78 -3.56 6.31
C LEU A 501 27.07 -2.23 5.62
N PHE A 502 26.37 -1.15 5.98
CA PHE A 502 26.40 0.08 5.20
C PHE A 502 27.76 0.79 5.13
N PRO A 503 28.55 0.89 6.23
CA PRO A 503 29.91 1.42 6.13
C PRO A 503 30.79 0.62 5.15
N ARG A 504 30.65 -0.71 5.12
CA ARG A 504 31.41 -1.57 4.20
C ARG A 504 31.02 -1.36 2.74
N LEU A 505 29.73 -1.15 2.46
CA LEU A 505 29.27 -0.83 1.11
C LEU A 505 29.75 0.55 0.67
N ASP A 506 29.80 1.52 1.57
CA ASP A 506 30.39 2.83 1.31
C ASP A 506 31.91 2.76 1.07
N ASP A 507 32.63 1.85 1.75
CA ASP A 507 34.07 1.60 1.49
C ASP A 507 34.32 1.14 0.05
N ILE A 508 33.38 0.41 -0.57
CA ILE A 508 33.46 0.03 -1.99
C ILE A 508 33.46 1.29 -2.86
N ILE A 509 32.51 2.20 -2.67
CA ILE A 509 32.41 3.45 -3.43
C ILE A 509 33.65 4.32 -3.21
N MET A 510 34.12 4.42 -1.98
CA MET A 510 35.36 5.12 -1.62
C MET A 510 36.58 4.55 -2.33
N ALA A 511 36.68 3.22 -2.48
CA ALA A 511 37.81 2.60 -3.16
C ALA A 511 37.76 2.75 -4.68
N LEU A 512 36.59 2.95 -5.29
CA LEU A 512 36.45 3.18 -6.73
C LEU A 512 36.89 4.60 -7.15
N HIS A 513 37.11 5.52 -6.21
CA HIS A 513 37.18 6.96 -6.47
C HIS A 513 38.28 7.70 -5.75
#